data_AF-A0A951HSC8-F1
#
_entry.id   AF-A0A951HSC8-F1
#
_cell.length_a   1.000
_cell.length_b   1.000
_cell.length_c   1.000
_cell.angle_alpha   90.00
_cell.angle_beta   90.00
_cell.angle_gamma   90.00
#
_symmetry.space_group_name_H-M   'P 1'
#
loop_
_entity.id
_entity.type
_entity.pdbx_description
1 polymer ?
#
loop_
_entity_poly.entity_id
_entity_poly.type
_entity_poly.pdbx_seq_one_letter_code
_entity_poly.pdbx_strand_id
1 'polypeptide(L)'
;MARSFLGGIVAGFILFALGWLFWQTPLSGLAYTNLPDAQGAAVQTALAQNLTQTGTGTYRIPDPKSQQGALLFAKGPIATVDYNIDGFSPTGTAGLLPGLIVALGAGMLIAFGLGAVAAGRAFGGLARLVVFGSLGVCAWIFLATPIANHFGWGFWIYAFVAEAVSFIAAGLVVARWFVPRGHAAGAAPVAPDHVQEP
;
A
#
# COMPACT_ATOMS: atom_id res chain seq x y z
N MET A 1 21.94 12.02 2.12
CA MET A 1 20.63 12.70 1.97
C MET A 1 20.17 12.81 0.52
N ALA A 2 20.90 13.48 -0.39
CA ALA A 2 20.47 13.65 -1.79
C ALA A 2 20.12 12.33 -2.53
N ARG A 3 20.91 11.26 -2.32
CA ARG A 3 20.63 9.94 -2.90
C ARG A 3 19.32 9.31 -2.39
N SER A 4 19.04 9.44 -1.09
CA SER A 4 17.80 8.95 -0.49
C SER A 4 16.59 9.75 -0.98
N PHE A 5 16.73 11.06 -1.13
CA PHE A 5 15.67 11.90 -1.70
C PHE A 5 15.36 11.50 -3.14
N LEU A 6 16.37 11.38 -4.01
CA LEU A 6 16.16 10.92 -5.39
C LEU A 6 15.57 9.50 -5.43
N GLY A 7 16.08 8.60 -4.56
CA GLY A 7 15.54 7.25 -4.41
C GLY A 7 14.06 7.26 -4.03
N GLY A 8 13.63 8.18 -3.17
CA GLY A 8 12.24 8.33 -2.79
C GLY A 8 11.36 8.77 -3.95
N ILE A 9 11.84 9.68 -4.81
CA ILE A 9 11.09 10.13 -5.99
C ILE A 9 10.90 8.94 -6.93
N VAL A 10 11.99 8.22 -7.22
CA VAL A 10 11.96 7.04 -8.09
C VAL A 10 11.03 5.96 -7.52
N ALA A 11 11.11 5.68 -6.22
CA ALA A 11 10.20 4.74 -5.55
C ALA A 11 8.74 5.17 -5.67
N GLY A 12 8.44 6.47 -5.49
CA GLY A 12 7.09 6.97 -5.63
C GLY A 12 6.54 6.83 -7.05
N PHE A 13 7.34 7.07 -8.08
CA PHE A 13 6.93 6.80 -9.46
C PHE A 13 6.71 5.31 -9.72
N ILE A 14 7.50 4.42 -9.13
CA ILE A 14 7.29 2.97 -9.23
C ILE A 14 5.96 2.58 -8.57
N LEU A 15 5.71 3.06 -7.35
CA LEU A 15 4.44 2.83 -6.65
C LEU A 15 3.25 3.34 -7.46
N PHE A 16 3.36 4.55 -8.02
CA PHE A 16 2.30 5.14 -8.84
C PHE A 16 2.06 4.34 -10.13
N ALA A 17 3.12 3.95 -10.84
CA ALA A 17 3.00 3.20 -12.08
C ALA A 17 2.42 1.80 -11.87
N LEU A 18 2.84 1.09 -10.82
CA LEU A 18 2.30 -0.22 -10.49
C LEU A 18 0.88 -0.12 -9.92
N GLY A 19 0.60 0.89 -9.10
CA GLY A 19 -0.76 1.19 -8.65
C GLY A 19 -1.69 1.46 -9.84
N TRP A 20 -1.25 2.26 -10.82
CA TRP A 20 -2.00 2.47 -12.06
C TRP A 20 -2.20 1.16 -12.83
N LEU A 21 -1.17 0.33 -12.97
CA LEU A 21 -1.27 -0.96 -13.65
C LEU A 21 -2.32 -1.87 -13.00
N PHE A 22 -2.30 -2.02 -11.67
CA PHE A 22 -3.24 -2.87 -10.95
C PHE A 22 -4.64 -2.28 -10.87
N TRP A 23 -4.79 -0.95 -10.72
CA TRP A 23 -6.10 -0.38 -10.38
C TRP A 23 -6.80 0.33 -11.55
N GLN A 24 -6.06 0.85 -12.53
CA GLN A 24 -6.58 1.67 -13.63
C GLN A 24 -6.63 0.95 -14.98
N THR A 25 -6.14 -0.29 -15.04
CA THR A 25 -6.26 -1.14 -16.24
C THR A 25 -7.33 -2.20 -16.03
N PRO A 26 -7.74 -2.94 -17.09
CA PRO A 26 -8.69 -4.05 -16.94
C PRO A 26 -8.26 -5.14 -15.95
N LEU A 27 -7.00 -5.15 -15.49
CA LEU A 27 -6.53 -6.05 -14.45
C LEU A 27 -7.34 -5.91 -13.14
N SER A 28 -7.82 -4.71 -12.82
CA SER A 28 -8.65 -4.45 -11.64
C SER A 28 -9.99 -5.19 -11.68
N GLY A 29 -10.46 -5.60 -12.86
CA GLY A 29 -11.65 -6.41 -13.02
C GLY A 29 -11.57 -7.78 -12.32
N LEU A 30 -10.36 -8.26 -12.00
CA LEU A 30 -10.16 -9.47 -11.20
C LEU A 30 -10.54 -9.28 -9.72
N ALA A 31 -10.58 -8.04 -9.23
CA ALA A 31 -10.86 -7.72 -7.84
C ALA A 31 -12.36 -7.63 -7.53
N TYR A 32 -13.19 -7.35 -8.54
CA TYR A 32 -14.59 -6.96 -8.36
C TYR A 32 -15.57 -7.99 -8.95
N THR A 33 -16.68 -8.18 -8.24
CA THR A 33 -17.87 -8.86 -8.76
C THR A 33 -18.81 -7.80 -9.32
N ASN A 34 -19.16 -7.92 -10.60
CA ASN A 34 -20.02 -6.94 -11.27
C ASN A 34 -21.51 -7.35 -11.20
N LEU A 35 -22.38 -6.37 -11.01
CA LEU A 35 -23.83 -6.54 -11.10
C LEU A 35 -24.33 -6.14 -12.50
N PRO A 36 -25.39 -6.79 -13.03
CA PRO A 36 -26.09 -6.30 -14.21
C PRO A 36 -26.66 -4.89 -13.98
N ASP A 37 -26.72 -4.07 -15.03
CA ASP A 37 -27.08 -2.65 -14.97
C ASP A 37 -28.35 -2.36 -14.16
N ALA A 38 -29.42 -3.13 -14.37
CA ALA A 38 -30.68 -2.93 -13.66
C ALA A 38 -30.55 -3.17 -12.13
N GLN A 39 -29.76 -4.17 -11.73
CA GLN A 39 -29.51 -4.46 -10.32
C GLN A 39 -28.59 -3.40 -9.71
N GLY A 40 -27.55 -2.97 -10.45
CA GLY A 40 -26.65 -1.89 -10.05
C GLY A 40 -27.39 -0.58 -9.81
N ALA A 41 -28.29 -0.19 -10.72
CA ALA A 41 -29.11 1.02 -10.59
C ALA A 41 -30.06 0.97 -9.38
N ALA A 42 -30.63 -0.20 -9.08
CA ALA A 42 -31.48 -0.37 -7.89
C ALA A 42 -30.68 -0.21 -6.60
N VAL A 43 -29.49 -0.82 -6.51
CA VAL A 43 -28.59 -0.68 -5.36
C VAL A 43 -28.12 0.76 -5.21
N GLN A 44 -27.69 1.40 -6.30
CA GLN A 44 -27.28 2.81 -6.29
C GLN A 44 -28.39 3.72 -5.78
N THR A 45 -29.63 3.51 -6.23
CA THR A 45 -30.80 4.27 -5.78
C THR A 45 -31.04 4.08 -4.28
N ALA A 46 -30.98 2.85 -3.79
CA ALA A 46 -31.15 2.56 -2.37
C ALA A 46 -30.07 3.23 -1.51
N LEU A 47 -28.80 3.20 -1.95
CA LEU A 47 -27.71 3.89 -1.25
C LEU A 47 -27.93 5.41 -1.25
N ALA A 48 -28.29 6.00 -2.39
CA ALA A 48 -28.53 7.43 -2.50
C ALA A 48 -29.68 7.91 -1.59
N GLN A 49 -30.77 7.13 -1.50
CA GLN A 49 -31.91 7.46 -0.65
C GLN A 49 -31.59 7.42 0.84
N ASN A 50 -30.67 6.55 1.27
CA ASN A 50 -30.44 6.28 2.69
C ASN A 50 -29.14 6.90 3.24
N LEU A 51 -28.13 7.17 2.41
CA LEU A 51 -26.80 7.59 2.86
C LEU A 51 -26.44 9.04 2.48
N THR A 52 -27.14 9.66 1.54
CA THR A 52 -26.79 11.02 1.08
C THR A 52 -26.91 12.07 2.18
N GLN A 53 -27.90 11.94 3.07
CA GLN A 53 -28.11 12.90 4.16
C GLN A 53 -26.94 12.94 5.15
N THR A 54 -26.21 11.84 5.29
CA THR A 54 -25.05 11.72 6.19
C THR A 54 -23.71 12.01 5.50
N GLY A 55 -23.70 12.08 4.16
CA GLY A 55 -22.54 12.52 3.36
C GLY A 55 -21.60 11.41 2.87
N THR A 56 -20.47 11.80 2.29
CA THR A 56 -19.39 10.86 1.88
C THR A 56 -18.75 10.22 3.11
N GLY A 57 -18.57 8.89 3.11
CA GLY A 57 -17.96 8.17 4.21
C GLY A 57 -18.07 6.64 4.11
N THR A 58 -17.60 5.96 5.15
CA THR A 58 -17.65 4.50 5.27
C THR A 58 -18.75 4.08 6.23
N TYR A 59 -19.74 3.36 5.72
CA TYR A 59 -20.94 2.96 6.46
C TYR A 59 -20.91 1.46 6.76
N ARG A 60 -21.20 1.08 8.01
CA ARG A 60 -21.42 -0.31 8.41
C ARG A 60 -22.91 -0.58 8.49
N ILE A 61 -23.39 -1.57 7.76
CA ILE A 61 -24.81 -1.87 7.61
C ILE A 61 -25.06 -3.35 7.92
N PRO A 62 -25.98 -3.68 8.84
CA PRO A 62 -26.62 -2.78 9.82
C PRO A 62 -25.62 -2.31 10.91
N ASP A 63 -25.98 -1.27 11.69
CA ASP A 63 -25.13 -0.80 12.79
C ASP A 63 -25.24 -1.73 14.03
N PRO A 64 -24.17 -2.48 14.38
CA PRO A 64 -24.20 -3.41 15.50
C PRO A 64 -24.24 -2.73 16.87
N LYS A 65 -24.13 -1.40 16.95
CA LYS A 65 -24.22 -0.66 18.23
C LYS A 65 -25.65 -0.52 18.73
N SER A 66 -26.64 -0.68 17.87
CA SER A 66 -28.06 -0.71 18.27
C SER A 66 -28.53 -2.13 18.55
N GLN A 67 -29.50 -2.32 19.44
CA GLN A 67 -30.03 -3.67 19.74
C GLN A 67 -30.62 -4.34 18.50
N GLN A 68 -31.44 -3.61 17.73
CA GLN A 68 -32.02 -4.11 16.49
C GLN A 68 -30.93 -4.38 15.44
N GLY A 69 -29.97 -3.47 15.29
CA GLY A 69 -28.89 -3.63 14.33
C GLY A 69 -27.97 -4.80 14.67
N ALA A 70 -27.68 -5.07 15.94
CA ALA A 70 -26.94 -6.26 16.37
C ALA A 70 -27.68 -7.56 16.00
N LEU A 71 -29.00 -7.62 16.20
CA LEU A 71 -29.83 -8.77 15.80
C LEU A 71 -29.84 -8.97 14.28
N LEU A 72 -29.96 -7.87 13.50
CA LEU A 72 -29.90 -7.93 12.05
C LEU A 72 -28.50 -8.29 11.55
N PHE A 73 -27.45 -7.78 12.19
CA PHE A 73 -26.06 -8.09 11.87
C PHE A 73 -25.77 -9.57 12.05
N ALA A 74 -26.26 -10.17 13.14
CA ALA A 74 -26.12 -11.60 13.41
C ALA A 74 -26.89 -12.49 12.42
N LYS A 75 -27.99 -11.99 11.84
CA LYS A 75 -28.78 -12.70 10.81
C LYS A 75 -28.23 -12.51 9.40
N GLY A 76 -27.50 -11.42 9.18
CA GLY A 76 -27.08 -10.98 7.85
C GLY A 76 -28.26 -10.51 6.97
N PRO A 77 -27.96 -10.01 5.76
CA PRO A 77 -26.62 -9.73 5.24
C PRO A 77 -25.94 -8.56 5.96
N ILE A 78 -24.61 -8.53 5.94
CA ILE A 78 -23.80 -7.41 6.44
C ILE A 78 -23.02 -6.78 5.28
N ALA A 79 -22.77 -5.48 5.36
CA ALA A 79 -21.96 -4.76 4.39
C ALA A 79 -21.17 -3.62 5.06
N THR A 80 -20.00 -3.33 4.50
CA THR A 80 -19.32 -2.04 4.67
C THR A 80 -19.31 -1.34 3.32
N VAL A 81 -19.81 -0.12 3.28
CA VAL A 81 -19.98 0.66 2.05
C VAL A 81 -19.15 1.92 2.14
N ASP A 82 -18.15 2.05 1.29
CA ASP A 82 -17.49 3.33 1.02
C ASP A 82 -18.35 4.12 0.02
N TYR A 83 -19.04 5.14 0.52
CA TYR A 83 -20.02 5.93 -0.23
C TYR A 83 -19.46 7.32 -0.54
N ASN A 84 -19.53 7.73 -1.80
CA ASN A 84 -19.17 9.06 -2.27
C ASN A 84 -20.39 9.73 -2.90
N ILE A 85 -20.83 10.86 -2.34
CA ILE A 85 -22.04 11.59 -2.78
C ILE A 85 -21.85 12.21 -4.17
N ASP A 86 -20.63 12.59 -4.52
CA ASP A 86 -20.34 13.34 -5.74
C ASP A 86 -20.16 12.41 -6.95
N GLY A 87 -19.90 11.12 -6.69
CA GLY A 87 -19.41 10.19 -7.70
C GLY A 87 -18.12 10.68 -8.36
N PHE A 88 -17.68 9.98 -9.41
CA PHE A 88 -16.66 10.44 -10.34
C PHE A 88 -16.69 9.57 -11.60
N SER A 89 -16.15 10.07 -12.70
CA SER A 89 -16.01 9.27 -13.93
C SER A 89 -14.98 8.17 -13.72
N PRO A 90 -15.28 6.89 -14.03
CA PRO A 90 -14.31 5.80 -14.00
C PRO A 90 -13.11 6.01 -14.93
N THR A 91 -13.27 6.82 -15.98
CA THR A 91 -12.20 7.19 -16.92
C THR A 91 -11.63 8.59 -16.65
N GLY A 92 -12.06 9.22 -15.55
CA GLY A 92 -11.63 10.55 -15.16
C GLY A 92 -10.21 10.56 -14.58
N THR A 93 -9.53 11.70 -14.71
CA THR A 93 -8.15 11.88 -14.22
C THR A 93 -8.06 12.44 -12.80
N ALA A 94 -9.21 12.69 -12.14
CA ALA A 94 -9.28 13.38 -10.85
C ALA A 94 -8.45 12.72 -9.74
N GLY A 95 -8.32 11.38 -9.77
CA GLY A 95 -7.52 10.63 -8.80
C GLY A 95 -6.01 10.59 -9.08
N LEU A 96 -5.55 11.00 -10.26
CA LEU A 96 -4.13 10.82 -10.67
C LEU A 96 -3.19 11.67 -9.82
N LEU A 97 -3.47 12.97 -9.67
CA LEU A 97 -2.59 13.86 -8.92
C LEU A 97 -2.57 13.53 -7.42
N PRO A 98 -3.71 13.35 -6.72
CA PRO A 98 -3.69 12.90 -5.32
C PRO A 98 -2.96 11.57 -5.16
N GLY A 99 -3.20 10.60 -6.05
CA GLY A 99 -2.51 9.31 -6.04
C GLY A 99 -0.99 9.45 -6.19
N LEU A 100 -0.53 10.31 -7.10
CA LEU A 100 0.91 10.56 -7.30
C LEU A 100 1.53 11.21 -6.06
N ILE A 101 0.86 12.17 -5.44
CA ILE A 101 1.36 12.83 -4.22
C ILE A 101 1.55 11.81 -3.09
N VAL A 102 0.56 10.94 -2.87
CA VAL A 102 0.65 9.87 -1.85
C VAL A 102 1.78 8.90 -2.19
N ALA A 103 1.89 8.49 -3.45
CA ALA A 103 2.94 7.58 -3.90
C ALA A 103 4.34 8.18 -3.70
N LEU A 104 4.55 9.46 -4.04
CA LEU A 104 5.80 10.17 -3.77
C LEU A 104 6.11 10.24 -2.27
N GLY A 105 5.11 10.54 -1.43
CA GLY A 105 5.25 10.52 0.02
C GLY A 105 5.66 9.15 0.56
N ALA A 106 4.99 8.07 0.12
CA ALA A 106 5.34 6.71 0.50
C ALA A 106 6.75 6.32 0.02
N GLY A 107 7.11 6.70 -1.22
CA GLY A 107 8.45 6.52 -1.76
C GLY A 107 9.54 7.20 -0.91
N MET A 108 9.29 8.44 -0.45
CA MET A 108 10.17 9.12 0.50
C MET A 108 10.36 8.32 1.78
N LEU A 109 9.26 7.85 2.38
CA LEU A 109 9.31 7.07 3.62
C LEU A 109 10.11 5.77 3.44
N ILE A 110 9.93 5.07 2.33
CA ILE A 110 10.72 3.88 1.99
C ILE A 110 12.21 4.23 1.90
N ALA A 111 12.56 5.30 1.18
CA ALA A 111 13.96 5.62 0.92
C ALA A 111 14.71 6.17 2.13
N PHE A 112 14.05 6.98 2.96
CA PHE A 112 14.63 7.42 4.22
C PHE A 112 14.68 6.29 5.24
N GLY A 113 13.63 5.47 5.34
CA GLY A 113 13.61 4.31 6.24
C GLY A 113 14.72 3.30 5.92
N LEU A 114 14.90 2.95 4.65
CA LEU A 114 16.00 2.09 4.21
C LEU A 114 17.36 2.76 4.43
N GLY A 115 17.49 4.05 4.12
CA GLY A 115 18.72 4.81 4.36
C GLY A 115 19.15 4.81 5.83
N ALA A 116 18.19 4.87 6.76
CA ALA A 116 18.46 4.88 8.20
C ALA A 116 19.01 3.56 8.74
N VAL A 117 18.62 2.43 8.15
CA VAL A 117 19.01 1.08 8.63
C VAL A 117 20.10 0.42 7.78
N ALA A 118 20.59 1.12 6.76
CA ALA A 118 21.47 0.52 5.76
C ALA A 118 22.97 0.50 6.09
N ALA A 119 23.40 1.24 7.11
CA ALA A 119 24.82 1.33 7.46
C ALA A 119 25.42 -0.07 7.63
N GLY A 120 26.45 -0.39 6.85
CA GLY A 120 27.15 -1.68 6.87
C GLY A 120 26.35 -2.88 6.33
N ARG A 121 25.12 -2.71 5.85
CA ARG A 121 24.30 -3.82 5.33
C ARG A 121 24.58 -4.09 3.85
N ALA A 122 24.81 -5.36 3.54
CA ALA A 122 24.82 -5.82 2.15
C ALA A 122 23.42 -5.74 1.54
N PHE A 123 23.35 -5.62 0.21
CA PHE A 123 22.08 -5.57 -0.53
C PHE A 123 21.16 -6.75 -0.19
N GLY A 124 21.70 -7.98 -0.07
CA GLY A 124 20.90 -9.15 0.28
C GLY A 124 20.17 -9.01 1.63
N GLY A 125 20.79 -8.36 2.61
CA GLY A 125 20.15 -8.07 3.90
C GLY A 125 19.03 -7.05 3.78
N LEU A 126 19.25 -5.98 3.00
CA LEU A 126 18.23 -4.97 2.72
C LEU A 126 17.07 -5.52 1.87
N ALA A 127 17.37 -6.37 0.90
CA ALA A 127 16.38 -7.01 0.05
C ALA A 127 15.45 -7.92 0.85
N ARG A 128 16.01 -8.74 1.77
CA ARG A 128 15.20 -9.54 2.70
C ARG A 128 14.32 -8.67 3.59
N LEU A 129 14.87 -7.56 4.12
CA LEU A 129 14.10 -6.61 4.92
C LEU A 129 12.92 -6.03 4.12
N VAL A 130 13.17 -5.59 2.89
CA VAL A 130 12.12 -5.07 2.00
C VAL A 130 11.06 -6.14 1.75
N VAL A 131 11.46 -7.33 1.31
CA VAL A 131 10.53 -8.41 0.93
C VAL A 131 9.68 -8.84 2.12
N PHE A 132 10.29 -9.22 3.24
CA PHE A 132 9.53 -9.69 4.40
C PHE A 132 8.76 -8.57 5.09
N GLY A 133 9.30 -7.34 5.12
CA GLY A 133 8.62 -6.17 5.65
C GLY A 133 7.35 -5.84 4.85
N SER A 134 7.46 -5.76 3.52
CA SER A 134 6.32 -5.52 2.63
C SER A 134 5.30 -6.64 2.72
N LEU A 135 5.71 -7.91 2.68
CA LEU A 135 4.81 -9.04 2.80
C LEU A 135 4.10 -9.07 4.16
N GLY A 136 4.81 -8.83 5.26
CA GLY A 136 4.22 -8.82 6.60
C GLY A 136 3.16 -7.74 6.76
N VAL A 137 3.48 -6.50 6.34
CA VAL A 137 2.54 -5.37 6.39
C VAL A 137 1.33 -5.61 5.49
N CYS A 138 1.56 -6.03 4.24
CA CYS A 138 0.47 -6.27 3.29
C CYS A 138 -0.41 -7.46 3.74
N ALA A 139 0.18 -8.54 4.26
CA ALA A 139 -0.57 -9.68 4.76
C ALA A 139 -1.47 -9.26 5.93
N TRP A 140 -0.94 -8.47 6.87
CA TRP A 140 -1.75 -7.96 7.97
C TRP A 140 -2.88 -7.06 7.48
N ILE A 141 -2.58 -6.04 6.66
CA ILE A 141 -3.58 -5.07 6.23
C ILE A 141 -4.64 -5.71 5.33
N PHE A 142 -4.26 -6.52 4.36
CA PHE A 142 -5.18 -7.02 3.34
C PHE A 142 -5.79 -8.38 3.69
N LEU A 143 -5.07 -9.29 4.36
CA LEU A 143 -5.60 -10.62 4.63
C LEU A 143 -6.28 -10.73 6.01
N ALA A 144 -5.91 -9.90 6.99
CA ALA A 144 -6.63 -9.89 8.28
C ALA A 144 -7.98 -9.16 8.18
N THR A 145 -8.10 -8.15 7.31
CA THR A 145 -9.33 -7.37 7.15
C THR A 145 -10.57 -8.18 6.76
N PRO A 146 -10.54 -9.08 5.74
CA PRO A 146 -11.70 -9.91 5.43
C PRO A 146 -12.05 -10.90 6.55
N ILE A 147 -11.08 -11.35 7.34
CA ILE A 147 -11.34 -12.20 8.51
C ILE A 147 -12.13 -11.41 9.57
N ALA A 148 -11.60 -10.25 9.98
CA ALA A 148 -12.19 -9.45 11.04
C ALA A 148 -13.58 -8.92 10.68
N ASN A 149 -13.86 -8.69 9.39
CA ASN A 149 -15.10 -8.11 8.92
C ASN A 149 -16.02 -9.09 8.17
N HIS A 150 -15.64 -10.36 8.07
CA HIS A 150 -16.39 -11.42 7.35
C HIS A 150 -16.68 -11.05 5.88
N PHE A 151 -15.72 -10.42 5.20
CA PHE A 151 -15.85 -10.05 3.79
C PHE A 151 -15.50 -11.21 2.85
N GLY A 152 -15.96 -11.12 1.60
CA GLY A 152 -15.50 -12.00 0.53
C GLY A 152 -14.02 -11.78 0.21
N TRP A 153 -13.29 -12.84 -0.11
CA TRP A 153 -11.82 -12.82 -0.19
C TRP A 153 -11.23 -12.24 -1.48
N GLY A 154 -11.97 -12.25 -2.60
CA GLY A 154 -11.43 -11.93 -3.94
C GLY A 154 -10.70 -10.58 -4.02
N PHE A 155 -11.41 -9.50 -3.65
CA PHE A 155 -10.84 -8.14 -3.61
C PHE A 155 -9.58 -8.06 -2.74
N TRP A 156 -9.61 -8.67 -1.56
CA TRP A 156 -8.55 -8.56 -0.56
C TRP A 156 -7.27 -9.34 -0.94
N ILE A 157 -7.42 -10.50 -1.57
CA ILE A 157 -6.29 -11.25 -2.13
C ILE A 157 -5.66 -10.46 -3.28
N TYR A 158 -6.49 -9.88 -4.15
CA TYR A 158 -6.01 -9.03 -5.23
C TYR A 158 -5.20 -7.83 -4.70
N ALA A 159 -5.77 -7.09 -3.73
CA ALA A 159 -5.12 -5.96 -3.09
C ALA A 159 -3.80 -6.36 -2.40
N PHE A 160 -3.78 -7.49 -1.69
CA PHE A 160 -2.54 -8.04 -1.10
C PHE A 160 -1.43 -8.19 -2.15
N VAL A 161 -1.74 -8.83 -3.29
CA VAL A 161 -0.75 -9.06 -4.35
C VAL A 161 -0.30 -7.74 -4.97
N ALA A 162 -1.25 -6.86 -5.34
CA ALA A 162 -0.98 -5.58 -5.97
C ALA A 162 -0.04 -4.71 -5.12
N GLU A 163 -0.36 -4.57 -3.83
CA GLU A 163 0.41 -3.73 -2.92
C GLU A 163 1.76 -4.38 -2.56
N ALA A 164 1.79 -5.69 -2.29
CA ALA A 164 3.05 -6.38 -2.00
C ALA A 164 4.04 -6.25 -3.16
N VAL A 165 3.62 -6.48 -4.40
CA VAL A 165 4.47 -6.34 -5.58
C VAL A 165 4.97 -4.90 -5.71
N SER A 166 4.09 -3.91 -5.50
CA SER A 166 4.42 -2.49 -5.61
C SER A 166 5.47 -2.05 -4.59
N PHE A 167 5.27 -2.37 -3.30
CA PHE A 167 6.21 -2.03 -2.24
C PHE A 167 7.54 -2.77 -2.38
N ILE A 168 7.52 -4.04 -2.76
CA ILE A 168 8.74 -4.82 -2.99
C ILE A 168 9.55 -4.22 -4.13
N ALA A 169 8.92 -3.95 -5.27
CA ALA A 169 9.61 -3.36 -6.43
C ALA A 169 10.25 -2.01 -6.07
N ALA A 170 9.49 -1.10 -5.48
CA ALA A 170 9.97 0.22 -5.08
C ALA A 170 11.12 0.12 -4.06
N GLY A 171 10.97 -0.70 -3.02
CA GLY A 171 11.98 -0.89 -1.99
C GLY A 171 13.26 -1.53 -2.51
N LEU A 172 13.17 -2.52 -3.39
CA LEU A 172 14.34 -3.19 -3.98
C LEU A 172 15.13 -2.23 -4.87
N VAL A 173 14.46 -1.39 -5.65
CA VAL A 173 15.10 -0.35 -6.46
C VAL A 173 15.88 0.61 -5.55
N VAL A 174 15.26 1.09 -4.48
CA VAL A 174 15.94 1.97 -3.54
C VAL A 174 17.12 1.29 -2.86
N ALA A 175 16.92 0.09 -2.33
CA ALA A 175 17.96 -0.69 -1.67
C ALA A 175 19.18 -0.95 -2.59
N ARG A 176 18.93 -1.17 -3.89
CA ARG A 176 19.99 -1.50 -4.84
C ARG A 176 20.83 -0.29 -5.25
N TRP A 177 20.19 0.86 -5.48
CA TRP A 177 20.81 1.98 -6.18
C TRP A 177 20.90 3.27 -5.35
N PHE A 178 20.03 3.51 -4.38
CA PHE A 178 19.88 4.83 -3.77
C PHE A 178 20.26 4.89 -2.29
N VAL A 179 20.39 3.73 -1.64
CA VAL A 179 20.90 3.61 -0.28
C VAL A 179 22.40 3.99 -0.20
N PRO A 180 22.83 4.82 0.78
CA PRO A 180 24.24 5.12 1.00
C PRO A 180 25.02 3.86 1.34
N ARG A 181 26.03 3.53 0.53
CA ARG A 181 27.04 2.53 0.89
C ARG A 181 28.06 3.26 1.74
N GLY A 182 28.17 2.92 3.02
CA GLY A 182 29.28 3.41 3.83
C GLY A 182 30.57 3.03 3.12
N HIS A 183 31.45 4.00 2.83
CA HIS A 183 32.84 3.68 2.54
C HIS A 183 33.33 2.85 3.73
N ALA A 184 33.78 1.63 3.49
CA ALA A 184 34.55 0.92 4.49
C ALA A 184 35.64 1.89 4.95
N ALA A 185 35.61 2.25 6.24
CA ALA A 185 36.66 3.08 6.82
C ALA A 185 37.99 2.45 6.41
N GLY A 186 38.83 3.25 5.76
CA GLY A 186 40.07 2.79 5.15
C GLY A 186 40.84 1.90 6.12
N ALA A 187 41.39 0.80 5.60
CA ALA A 187 42.37 0.01 6.32
C ALA A 187 43.35 0.98 7.01
N ALA A 188 43.37 0.95 8.34
CA ALA A 188 44.29 1.78 9.10
C ALA A 188 45.71 1.49 8.57
N PRO A 189 46.54 2.51 8.30
CA PRO A 189 47.90 2.26 7.87
C PRO A 189 48.59 1.41 8.95
N VAL A 190 49.12 0.26 8.53
CA VAL A 190 49.96 -0.60 9.37
C VAL A 190 51.11 0.28 9.87
N ALA A 191 51.17 0.48 11.19
CA ALA A 191 52.26 1.21 11.80
C ALA A 191 53.58 0.48 11.49
N PRO A 192 54.66 1.19 11.11
CA PRO A 192 55.94 0.54 10.86
C PRO A 192 56.46 -0.09 12.14
N ASP A 193 56.85 -1.36 12.05
CA ASP A 193 57.55 -2.08 13.11
C ASP A 193 58.78 -1.27 13.54
N HIS A 194 58.78 -0.82 14.80
CA HIS A 194 60.00 -0.32 15.41
C HIS A 194 60.94 -1.51 15.60
N VAL A 195 61.90 -1.63 14.69
CA VAL A 195 63.09 -2.48 14.86
C VAL A 195 63.81 -2.00 16.12
N GLN A 196 63.77 -2.80 17.18
CA GLN A 196 64.73 -2.70 18.27
C GLN A 196 66.06 -3.26 17.75
N GLU A 197 67.03 -2.38 17.51
CA GLU A 197 68.43 -2.77 17.34
C GLU A 197 69.06 -3.12 18.72
N PRO A 198 70.04 -4.04 18.73
CA PRO A 198 70.50 -4.79 19.92
C PRO A 198 71.28 -3.98 20.97
#